data_AF-A0A7M1UTZ8-F1
#
_entry.id   AF-A0A7M1UTZ8-F1
#
_cell.length_a   1.000
_cell.length_b   1.000
_cell.length_c   1.000
_cell.angle_alpha   90.00
_cell.angle_beta   90.00
_cell.angle_gamma   90.00
#
_symmetry.space_group_name_H-M   'P 1'
#
loop_
_entity.id
_entity.type
_entity.pdbx_description
1 polymer ?
#
loop_
_entity_poly.entity_id
_entity_poly.type
_entity_poly.pdbx_seq_one_letter_code
_entity_poly.pdbx_strand_id
1 'polypeptide(L)'
;MSLAEIDRMVDDILKEAENKKLTILKNAYKRAEAIRQSPIPVEEYVKKAQEVLQEAEELAKRIIAETEEKIAEVRMIPEDKKREVLELIRKYVTWSK
;
A
#
# COMPACT_ATOMS: atom_id res chain seq x y z
N MET A 1 26.43 7.81 -6.90
CA MET A 1 25.13 7.28 -7.34
C MET A 1 24.67 8.20 -8.45
N SER A 2 24.21 7.68 -9.58
CA SER A 2 23.66 8.51 -10.66
C SER A 2 22.19 8.82 -10.39
N LEU A 3 21.68 9.94 -10.92
CA LEU A 3 20.25 10.26 -10.92
C LEU A 3 19.39 9.09 -11.40
N ALA A 4 19.87 8.34 -12.40
CA ALA A 4 19.17 7.16 -12.93
C ALA A 4 19.03 6.00 -11.93
N GLU A 5 19.94 5.86 -10.96
CA GLU A 5 19.82 4.86 -9.89
C GLU A 5 18.76 5.28 -8.87
N ILE A 6 18.67 6.58 -8.56
CA ILE A 6 17.65 7.15 -7.67
C ILE A 6 16.26 6.97 -8.28
N ASP A 7 16.09 7.28 -9.56
CA ASP A 7 14.81 7.13 -10.26
C ASP A 7 14.32 5.67 -10.27
N ARG A 8 15.23 4.71 -10.51
CA ARG A 8 14.89 3.28 -10.43
C ARG A 8 14.45 2.85 -9.04
N MET A 9 15.10 3.34 -7.98
CA MET A 9 14.70 3.04 -6.61
C MET A 9 13.31 3.59 -6.29
N VAL A 10 12.99 4.78 -6.79
CA VAL A 10 11.65 5.38 -6.63
C VAL A 10 10.60 4.53 -7.35
N ASP A 11 10.86 4.13 -8.60
CA ASP A 11 9.95 3.28 -9.38
C ASP A 11 9.73 1.92 -8.71
N ASP A 12 10.78 1.29 -8.18
CA ASP A 12 10.69 0.03 -7.45
C ASP A 12 9.82 0.17 -6.19
N ILE A 13 9.98 1.25 -5.43
CA ILE A 13 9.18 1.54 -4.23
C ILE A 13 7.70 1.73 -4.60
N LEU A 14 7.40 2.49 -5.65
CA LEU A 14 6.03 2.71 -6.11
C LEU A 14 5.38 1.39 -6.55
N LYS A 15 6.13 0.56 -7.28
CA LYS A 15 5.67 -0.75 -7.72
C LYS A 15 5.41 -1.71 -6.56
N GLU A 16 6.26 -1.69 -5.53
CA GLU A 16 6.04 -2.47 -4.31
C GLU A 16 4.80 -1.98 -3.54
N ALA A 17 4.59 -0.67 -3.44
CA ALA A 17 3.41 -0.09 -2.82
C ALA A 17 2.12 -0.49 -3.57
N GLU A 18 2.16 -0.50 -4.90
CA GLU A 18 1.05 -0.94 -5.74
C GLU A 18 0.77 -2.44 -5.60
N ASN A 19 1.81 -3.28 -5.53
CA ASN A 19 1.65 -4.71 -5.25
C ASN A 19 1.03 -4.95 -3.86
N LYS A 20 1.43 -4.17 -2.85
CA LYS A 20 0.87 -4.26 -1.49
C LYS A 20 -0.60 -3.85 -1.49
N LYS A 21 -0.95 -2.76 -2.18
CA LYS A 21 -2.33 -2.33 -2.41
C LYS A 21 -3.18 -3.44 -3.03
N LEU A 22 -2.71 -4.04 -4.13
CA LEU A 22 -3.42 -5.13 -4.80
C LEU A 22 -3.61 -6.34 -3.89
N THR A 23 -2.61 -6.67 -3.07
CA THR A 23 -2.67 -7.79 -2.12
C THR A 23 -3.71 -7.54 -1.01
N ILE A 24 -3.74 -6.32 -0.45
CA ILE A 24 -4.73 -5.92 0.56
C ILE A 24 -6.15 -6.05 -0.01
N LEU A 25 -6.39 -5.49 -1.20
CA LEU A 25 -7.70 -5.54 -1.85
C LEU A 25 -8.12 -6.98 -2.17
N LYS A 26 -7.20 -7.80 -2.68
CA LYS A 26 -7.47 -9.21 -2.98
C LYS A 26 -7.83 -10.00 -1.73
N ASN A 27 -7.15 -9.76 -0.61
CA ASN A 27 -7.44 -10.41 0.67
C ASN A 27 -8.78 -9.94 1.25
N ALA A 28 -9.08 -8.65 1.18
CA ALA A 28 -10.36 -8.09 1.59
C ALA A 28 -11.51 -8.67 0.76
N TYR A 29 -11.35 -8.78 -0.56
CA TYR A 29 -12.32 -9.41 -1.45
C TYR A 29 -12.60 -10.86 -1.06
N LYS A 30 -11.55 -11.66 -0.85
CA LYS A 30 -11.70 -13.05 -0.39
C LYS A 30 -12.46 -13.15 0.94
N ARG A 31 -12.17 -12.25 1.90
CA ARG A 31 -12.87 -12.20 3.19
C ARG A 31 -14.34 -11.81 3.01
N ALA A 32 -14.61 -10.78 2.22
CA ALA A 32 -15.97 -10.34 1.91
C ALA A 32 -16.79 -11.41 1.20
N GLU A 33 -16.18 -12.15 0.27
CA GLU A 33 -16.80 -13.26 -0.45
C GLU A 33 -17.11 -14.44 0.49
N ALA A 34 -16.18 -14.80 1.39
CA ALA A 34 -16.42 -15.82 2.41
C ALA A 34 -17.57 -15.43 3.36
N ILE A 35 -17.68 -14.16 3.74
CA ILE A 35 -18.80 -13.65 4.55
C ILE A 35 -20.12 -13.74 3.78
N ARG A 36 -20.13 -13.46 2.47
CA ARG A 36 -21.32 -13.57 1.61
C ARG A 36 -21.79 -15.00 1.36
N GLN A 37 -20.88 -15.97 1.34
CA GLN A 37 -21.21 -17.39 1.18
C GLN A 37 -21.68 -18.06 2.47
N SER A 38 -21.76 -17.32 3.58
CA SER A 38 -22.24 -17.84 4.85
C SER A 38 -23.71 -18.31 4.71
N PRO A 39 -24.07 -19.49 5.27
CA PRO A 39 -25.34 -20.17 4.99
C PRO A 39 -26.61 -19.41 5.41
N ILE A 40 -26.48 -18.28 6.11
CA ILE A 40 -27.58 -17.38 6.45
C ILE A 40 -27.16 -15.94 6.07
N PRO A 41 -27.66 -15.38 4.97
CA PRO A 41 -27.39 -13.99 4.61
C PRO A 41 -28.20 -13.07 5.52
N VAL A 42 -27.60 -12.65 6.62
CA VAL A 42 -28.11 -11.58 7.48
C VAL A 42 -27.60 -10.25 6.94
N GLU A 43 -28.43 -9.20 6.93
CA GLU A 43 -28.02 -7.84 6.54
C GLU A 43 -26.74 -7.38 7.25
N GLU A 44 -26.53 -7.82 8.49
CA GLU A 44 -25.29 -7.58 9.23
C GLU A 44 -24.04 -8.19 8.57
N TYR A 45 -24.13 -9.37 7.94
CA TYR A 45 -22.99 -9.96 7.23
C TYR A 45 -22.68 -9.20 5.95
N VAL A 46 -23.71 -8.72 5.24
CA VAL A 46 -23.53 -7.87 4.06
C VAL A 46 -22.85 -6.56 4.46
N LYS A 47 -23.27 -5.95 5.56
CA LYS A 47 -22.68 -4.73 6.11
C LYS A 47 -21.23 -4.95 6.55
N LYS A 48 -20.92 -6.05 7.26
CA LYS A 48 -19.54 -6.41 7.63
C LYS A 48 -18.65 -6.64 6.41
N ALA A 49 -19.16 -7.28 5.36
CA ALA A 49 -18.41 -7.46 4.12
C ALA A 49 -18.12 -6.12 3.42
N GLN A 50 -19.06 -5.17 3.45
CA GLN A 50 -18.85 -3.81 2.93
C GLN A 50 -17.84 -3.02 3.77
N GLU A 51 -17.93 -3.10 5.10
CA GLU A 51 -16.97 -2.45 6.02
C GLU A 51 -15.55 -2.95 5.77
N VAL A 52 -15.35 -4.27 5.63
CA VAL A 52 -14.03 -4.87 5.31
C VAL A 52 -13.47 -4.36 3.98
N LEU A 53 -14.33 -4.20 2.96
CA LEU A 53 -13.89 -3.66 1.66
C LEU A 53 -13.54 -2.17 1.77
N GLN A 54 -14.34 -1.40 2.49
CA GLN A 54 -14.13 0.03 2.66
C GLN A 54 -12.86 0.33 3.46
N GLU A 55 -12.61 -0.38 4.56
CA GLU A 55 -11.37 -0.28 5.33
C GLU A 55 -10.14 -0.63 4.48
N ALA A 56 -10.25 -1.68 3.66
CA ALA A 56 -9.19 -2.10 2.76
C ALA A 56 -8.92 -1.06 1.67
N GLU A 57 -9.95 -0.41 1.13
CA GLU A 57 -9.82 0.68 0.16
C GLU A 57 -9.17 1.93 0.79
N GLU A 58 -9.54 2.29 2.01
CA GLU A 58 -8.93 3.42 2.72
C GLU A 58 -7.46 3.15 3.03
N LEU A 59 -7.12 1.96 3.52
CA LEU A 59 -5.75 1.53 3.74
C LEU A 59 -4.94 1.53 2.44
N ALA A 60 -5.52 1.01 1.36
CA ALA A 60 -4.94 1.01 0.02
C ALA A 60 -4.62 2.43 -0.47
N LYS A 61 -5.54 3.38 -0.29
CA LYS A 61 -5.34 4.78 -0.67
C LYS A 61 -4.27 5.45 0.19
N ARG A 62 -4.28 5.22 1.51
CA ARG A 62 -3.28 5.78 2.43
C ARG A 62 -1.86 5.32 2.11
N ILE A 63 -1.66 4.03 1.82
CA ILE A 63 -0.33 3.51 1.49
C ILE A 63 0.25 4.22 0.27
N ILE A 64 -0.54 4.43 -0.78
CA ILE A 64 -0.07 5.14 -1.98
C ILE A 64 0.20 6.61 -1.66
N ALA A 65 -0.74 7.30 -1.01
CA ALA A 65 -0.59 8.71 -0.68
C ALA A 65 0.63 9.00 0.22
N GLU A 66 0.82 8.20 1.28
CA GLU A 66 1.99 8.32 2.17
C GLU A 66 3.31 7.99 1.44
N THR A 67 3.28 7.05 0.49
CA THR A 67 4.46 6.69 -0.31
C THR A 67 4.82 7.83 -1.27
N GLU A 68 3.83 8.42 -1.95
CA GLU A 68 4.00 9.58 -2.83
C GLU A 68 4.51 10.81 -2.07
N GLU A 69 3.93 11.10 -0.90
CA GLU A 69 4.34 12.21 -0.03
C GLU A 69 5.79 12.04 0.42
N LYS A 70 6.16 10.85 0.92
CA LYS A 70 7.54 10.55 1.30
C LYS A 70 8.52 10.65 0.14
N ILE A 71 8.14 10.20 -1.07
CA ILE A 71 8.97 10.36 -2.27
C ILE A 71 9.13 11.83 -2.66
N ALA A 72 8.06 12.63 -2.53
CA ALA A 72 8.13 14.07 -2.79
C ALA A 72 9.08 14.77 -1.82
N GLU A 73 9.06 14.40 -0.54
CA GLU A 73 10.03 14.88 0.45
C GLU A 73 11.48 14.51 0.08
N VAL A 74 11.74 13.31 -0.44
CA VAL A 74 13.09 12.91 -0.91
C VAL A 74 13.65 13.88 -1.96
N ARG A 75 12.80 14.46 -2.80
CA ARG A 75 13.25 15.42 -3.84
C ARG A 75 13.85 16.69 -3.24
N MET A 76 13.48 17.05 -2.00
CA MET A 76 13.96 18.23 -1.28
C MET A 76 15.23 17.97 -0.45
N ILE A 77 15.66 16.71 -0.33
CA ILE A 77 16.81 16.29 0.50
C ILE A 77 18.11 16.40 -0.32
N PRO A 78 19.25 16.76 0.31
CA PRO A 78 20.58 16.67 -0.30
C PRO A 78 20.88 15.28 -0.88
N GLU A 79 21.51 15.23 -2.05
CA GLU A 79 21.71 14.00 -2.84
C GLU A 79 22.48 12.90 -2.07
N ASP A 80 23.38 13.31 -1.18
CA ASP A 80 24.15 12.44 -0.28
C ASP A 80 23.29 11.72 0.76
N LYS A 81 22.12 12.28 1.13
CA LYS A 81 21.18 11.70 2.10
C LYS A 81 19.96 11.04 1.46
N LYS A 82 19.67 11.31 0.18
CA LYS A 82 18.52 10.72 -0.55
C LYS A 82 18.50 9.19 -0.48
N ARG A 83 19.67 8.55 -0.58
CA ARG A 83 19.78 7.09 -0.54
C ARG A 83 19.27 6.49 0.76
N GLU A 84 19.68 7.05 1.89
CA GLU A 84 19.32 6.53 3.22
C GLU A 84 17.81 6.64 3.46
N VAL A 85 17.21 7.74 3.01
CA VAL A 85 15.77 7.95 3.10
C VAL A 85 14.99 7.02 2.18
N LEU A 86 15.43 6.82 0.94
CA LEU A 86 14.79 5.85 0.03
C LEU A 86 14.86 4.42 0.56
N GLU A 87 15.97 4.02 1.16
CA GLU A 87 16.11 2.72 1.84
C GLU A 87 15.12 2.57 3.00
N LEU A 88 14.92 3.63 3.81
CA LEU A 88 13.95 3.63 4.90
C LEU A 88 12.51 3.52 4.38
N ILE A 89 12.17 4.26 3.32
CA ILE A 89 10.85 4.19 2.68
C ILE A 89 10.62 2.79 2.10
N ARG A 90 11.60 2.24 1.39
CA ARG A 90 11.54 0.87 0.86
C ARG A 90 11.29 -0.13 1.97
N LYS A 91 12.01 -0.04 3.10
CA LYS A 91 11.76 -0.90 4.27
C LYS A 91 10.33 -0.73 4.79
N TYR A 92 9.82 0.49 4.92
CA TYR A 92 8.45 0.73 5.39
C TYR A 92 7.39 0.11 4.46
N VAL A 93 7.57 0.23 3.14
CA VAL A 93 6.65 -0.32 2.15
C VAL A 93 6.73 -1.85 2.10
N THR A 94 7.95 -2.41 2.10
CA THR A 94 8.15 -3.88 2.08
C THR A 94 7.81 -4.57 3.38
N TRP A 95 7.86 -3.88 4.53
CA TRP A 95 7.59 -4.52 5.81
C TRP A 95 6.13 -4.97 5.86
N SER A 96 5.96 -6.28 5.81
CA SER A 96 4.71 -6.99 5.87
C SER A 96 4.74 -7.74 7.21
N LYS A 97 4.07 -7.18 8.21
CA LYS A 97 3.75 -7.90 9.44
C LYS A 97 2.35 -8.48 9.32
#